data_AF-P74648-F1
#
_entry.id   AF-P74648-F1
#
_cell.length_a   1.000
_cell.length_b   1.000
_cell.length_c   1.000
_cell.angle_alpha   90.00
_cell.angle_beta   90.00
_cell.angle_gamma   90.00
#
_symmetry.space_group_name_H-M   'P 1'
#
loop_
_entity.id
_entity.type
_entity.pdbx_description
1 polymer ?
#
loop_
_entity_poly.entity_id
_entity_poly.type
_entity_poly.pdbx_seq_one_letter_code
_entity_poly.pdbx_strand_id
1 'polypeptide(L)'
;MIRTKLVELSTIEAVAYRQKLKDPSKSGVVILRYDADQSGLATINKASGEPDLAANVPVDLFPVEAFREALELTSGLPYSKRGKVKLTTTVSVPTNPPDAVEDDGPEDLETVCSQEYEAIVRAYTNKKSELSYDLLNKDFIQFANSSKIVSTMVAEKASEEDIRNHIVKVKLESLTNNRELSMGQTKLIVEMLDAVSPRGVFRELNAEIRRMLARR
;
A
#
# COMPACT_ATOMS: atom_id res chain seq x y z
N MET A 1 13.61 5.33 9.76
CA MET A 1 14.13 4.36 8.77
C MET A 1 13.29 3.08 8.81
N ILE A 2 12.23 2.98 7.99
CA ILE A 2 11.42 1.76 7.91
C ILE A 2 12.14 0.79 6.99
N ARG A 3 12.64 -0.30 7.58
CA ARG A 3 13.32 -1.37 6.86
C ARG A 3 12.27 -2.21 6.14
N THR A 4 12.44 -2.43 4.83
CA THR A 4 11.73 -3.48 4.10
C THR A 4 11.71 -4.75 4.96
N LYS A 5 10.51 -5.27 5.27
CA LYS A 5 10.38 -6.55 5.97
C LYS A 5 10.46 -7.65 4.93
N LEU A 6 11.63 -8.29 4.88
CA LEU A 6 11.79 -9.57 4.21
C LEU A 6 11.02 -10.60 5.02
N VAL A 7 10.22 -11.43 4.35
CA VAL A 7 9.51 -12.53 5.00
C VAL A 7 10.13 -13.87 4.62
N GLU A 8 10.33 -14.67 5.66
CA GLU A 8 10.59 -16.11 5.65
C GLU A 8 9.60 -16.88 4.77
N LEU A 9 9.98 -17.55 3.69
CA LEU A 9 9.09 -18.54 3.09
C LEU A 9 9.30 -19.90 3.75
N SER A 10 8.21 -20.62 4.01
CA SER A 10 8.24 -22.00 4.51
C SER A 10 8.23 -23.02 3.37
N THR A 11 7.71 -22.63 2.20
CA THR A 11 7.64 -23.51 1.02
C THR A 11 9.02 -23.78 0.41
N ILE A 12 9.92 -22.79 0.47
CA ILE A 12 11.29 -22.87 -0.07
C ILE A 12 12.22 -22.02 0.81
N GLU A 13 13.51 -22.37 0.87
CA GLU A 13 14.54 -21.55 1.53
C GLU A 13 14.79 -20.25 0.77
N ALA A 14 13.90 -19.29 0.99
CA ALA A 14 13.89 -18.02 0.30
C ALA A 14 13.27 -16.94 1.18
N VAL A 15 13.54 -15.69 0.82
CA VAL A 15 12.85 -14.53 1.36
C VAL A 15 11.99 -13.87 0.29
N ALA A 16 10.86 -13.33 0.72
CA ALA A 16 10.01 -12.55 -0.15
C ALA A 16 9.88 -11.09 0.31
N TYR A 17 9.63 -10.20 -0.65
CA TYR A 17 9.27 -8.81 -0.38
C TYR A 17 8.40 -8.23 -1.50
N ARG A 18 7.64 -7.19 -1.15
CA ARG A 18 6.79 -6.46 -2.11
C ARG A 18 7.62 -5.49 -2.94
N GLN A 19 7.39 -5.47 -4.25
CA GLN A 19 8.04 -4.53 -5.17
C GLN A 19 6.99 -3.77 -6.00
N LYS A 20 7.16 -2.46 -6.13
CA LYS A 20 6.40 -1.63 -7.08
C LYS A 20 7.01 -1.81 -8.48
N LEU A 21 6.18 -2.13 -9.47
CA LEU A 21 6.64 -2.33 -10.84
C LEU A 21 6.66 -1.01 -11.59
N LYS A 22 7.35 -0.99 -12.75
CA LYS A 22 7.45 0.21 -13.61
C LYS A 22 6.09 0.74 -14.04
N ASP A 23 5.11 -0.15 -14.17
CA ASP A 23 3.71 0.23 -14.35
C ASP A 23 3.11 0.56 -12.98
N PRO A 24 2.71 1.81 -12.72
CA PRO A 24 2.23 2.25 -11.40
C PRO A 24 0.93 1.56 -10.98
N SER A 25 0.20 0.93 -11.90
CA SER A 25 -1.01 0.16 -11.61
C SER A 25 -0.75 -1.28 -11.15
N LYS A 26 0.50 -1.75 -11.28
CA LYS A 26 0.92 -3.13 -11.03
C LYS A 26 1.86 -3.23 -9.83
N SER A 27 1.45 -4.04 -8.88
CA SER A 27 2.25 -4.43 -7.72
C SER A 27 2.63 -5.89 -7.85
N GLY A 28 3.85 -6.23 -7.43
CA GLY A 28 4.35 -7.59 -7.47
C GLY A 28 5.02 -8.01 -6.18
N VAL A 29 5.35 -9.30 -6.13
CA VAL A 29 6.17 -9.91 -5.09
C VAL A 29 7.42 -10.48 -5.73
N VAL A 30 8.55 -10.25 -5.06
CA VAL A 30 9.83 -10.82 -5.45
C VAL A 30 10.20 -11.88 -4.43
N ILE A 31 10.64 -13.03 -4.92
CA ILE A 31 11.23 -14.09 -4.12
C ILE A 31 12.72 -14.16 -4.46
N LEU A 32 13.54 -14.16 -3.41
CA LEU A 32 14.99 -14.35 -3.49
C LEU A 32 15.34 -15.61 -2.73
N ARG A 33 15.85 -16.61 -3.44
CA ARG A 33 16.40 -17.81 -2.81
C ARG A 33 17.82 -17.54 -2.36
N TYR A 34 18.26 -18.28 -1.34
CA TYR A 34 19.64 -18.21 -0.87
C TYR A 34 20.60 -19.00 -1.78
N ASP A 35 20.09 -19.94 -2.56
CA ASP A 35 20.86 -20.87 -3.40
C ASP A 35 20.85 -20.49 -4.90
N ALA A 36 20.15 -19.42 -5.29
CA ALA A 36 20.01 -19.01 -6.68
C ALA A 36 20.19 -17.50 -6.87
N ASP A 37 21.01 -17.12 -7.85
CA ASP A 37 21.25 -15.71 -8.22
C ASP A 37 20.08 -15.07 -8.98
N GLN A 38 19.17 -15.89 -9.50
CA GLN A 38 17.99 -15.43 -10.22
C GLN A 38 16.84 -15.17 -9.25
N SER A 39 16.23 -14.00 -9.32
CA SER A 39 15.03 -13.67 -8.54
C SER A 39 13.75 -14.12 -9.25
N GLY A 40 12.80 -14.69 -8.50
CA GLY A 40 11.44 -14.92 -8.97
C GLY A 40 10.59 -13.66 -8.84
N LEU A 41 9.83 -13.30 -9.88
CA LEU A 41 8.92 -12.16 -9.86
C LEU A 41 7.51 -12.60 -10.28
N ALA A 42 6.52 -12.27 -9.46
CA ALA A 42 5.11 -12.42 -9.82
C ALA A 42 4.37 -11.10 -9.64
N THR A 43 3.43 -10.82 -10.52
CA THR A 43 2.47 -9.71 -10.38
C THR A 43 1.17 -10.23 -9.77
N ILE A 44 0.38 -9.34 -9.16
CA ILE A 44 -0.92 -9.73 -8.60
C ILE A 44 -2.00 -9.51 -9.66
N ASN A 45 -2.67 -10.59 -10.06
CA ASN A 45 -3.88 -10.45 -10.86
C ASN A 45 -5.04 -10.00 -9.96
N LYS A 46 -5.47 -8.74 -10.10
CA LYS A 46 -6.55 -8.16 -9.29
C LYS A 46 -7.92 -8.83 -9.49
N ALA A 47 -8.12 -9.55 -10.59
CA ALA A 47 -9.38 -10.23 -10.89
C ALA A 47 -9.49 -11.61 -10.22
N SER A 48 -8.38 -12.35 -10.11
CA SER A 48 -8.35 -13.70 -9.52
C SER A 48 -7.71 -13.76 -8.13
N GLY A 49 -6.94 -12.75 -7.73
CA GLY A 49 -6.13 -12.76 -6.52
C GLY A 49 -4.91 -13.70 -6.60
N GLU A 50 -4.65 -14.29 -7.77
CA GLU A 50 -3.56 -15.24 -7.97
C GLU A 50 -2.27 -14.56 -8.46
N PRO A 51 -1.09 -15.15 -8.16
CA PRO A 51 0.17 -14.68 -8.70
C PRO A 51 0.26 -14.97 -10.20
N ASP A 52 0.49 -13.93 -10.99
CA ASP A 52 0.81 -14.01 -12.41
C ASP A 52 2.33 -13.90 -12.58
N LEU A 53 2.98 -15.05 -12.81
CA LEU A 53 4.44 -15.16 -12.88
C LEU A 53 4.97 -14.43 -14.12
N ALA A 54 6.08 -13.71 -13.96
CA ALA A 54 6.77 -13.15 -15.12
C ALA A 54 7.28 -14.27 -16.03
N ALA A 55 7.23 -14.06 -17.35
CA ALA A 55 7.54 -15.08 -18.37
C ALA A 55 8.94 -15.74 -18.24
N ASN A 56 9.87 -15.08 -17.54
CA ASN A 56 11.24 -15.55 -17.37
C ASN A 56 11.49 -16.24 -16.01
N VAL A 57 10.44 -16.57 -15.25
CA VAL A 57 10.57 -17.23 -13.95
C VAL A 57 10.58 -18.75 -14.15
N PRO A 58 11.67 -19.45 -13.81
CA PRO A 58 11.72 -20.90 -13.86
C PRO A 58 10.86 -21.49 -12.76
N VAL A 59 9.75 -22.14 -13.13
CA VAL A 59 8.76 -22.71 -12.21
C VAL A 59 9.35 -23.83 -11.34
N ASP A 60 10.38 -24.52 -11.85
CA ASP A 60 11.11 -25.56 -11.10
C ASP A 60 11.86 -25.00 -9.88
N LEU A 61 12.36 -23.76 -9.97
CA LEU A 61 13.06 -23.08 -8.89
C LEU A 61 12.13 -22.22 -8.03
N PHE A 62 11.06 -21.71 -8.64
CA PHE A 62 10.08 -20.85 -7.98
C PHE A 62 8.66 -21.39 -8.21
N PRO A 63 8.22 -22.37 -7.39
CA PRO A 63 6.89 -22.94 -7.53
C PRO A 63 5.82 -21.88 -7.25
N VAL A 64 4.66 -22.02 -7.90
CA VAL A 64 3.53 -21.08 -7.77
C VAL A 64 3.04 -21.00 -6.31
N GLU A 65 3.16 -22.09 -5.55
CA GLU A 65 2.82 -22.15 -4.12
C GLU A 65 3.66 -21.17 -3.28
N ALA A 66 4.96 -21.06 -3.56
CA ALA A 66 5.82 -20.10 -2.89
C ALA A 66 5.42 -18.65 -3.19
N PHE A 67 4.91 -18.36 -4.39
CA PHE A 67 4.37 -17.04 -4.72
C PHE A 67 3.03 -16.75 -4.04
N ARG A 68 2.17 -17.76 -3.87
CA ARG A 68 0.93 -17.61 -3.09
C ARG A 68 1.23 -17.31 -1.63
N GLU A 69 2.13 -18.07 -1.02
CA GLU A 69 2.59 -17.84 0.35
C GLU A 69 3.21 -16.44 0.49
N ALA A 70 4.10 -16.07 -0.44
CA ALA A 70 4.74 -14.76 -0.45
C ALA A 70 3.72 -13.62 -0.56
N LEU A 71 2.67 -13.77 -1.37
CA LEU A 71 1.61 -12.76 -1.50
C LEU A 71 0.78 -12.61 -0.21
N GLU A 72 0.49 -13.71 0.46
CA GLU A 72 -0.22 -13.71 1.73
C GLU A 72 0.61 -13.05 2.84
N LEU A 73 1.86 -13.47 3.00
CA LEU A 73 2.78 -12.96 4.03
C LEU A 73 3.21 -11.52 3.80
N THR A 74 3.27 -11.08 2.53
CA THR A 74 3.61 -9.68 2.19
C THR A 74 2.39 -8.78 2.03
N SER A 75 1.18 -9.32 2.22
CA SER A 75 -0.04 -8.53 2.22
C SER A 75 0.00 -7.50 3.36
N GLY A 76 -0.30 -6.24 3.03
CA GLY A 76 -0.23 -5.14 4.00
C GLY A 76 1.19 -4.68 4.37
N LEU A 77 2.24 -5.28 3.81
CA LEU A 77 3.62 -4.79 4.00
C LEU A 77 3.95 -3.65 3.01
N PRO A 78 4.80 -2.69 3.43
CA PRO A 78 5.24 -1.60 2.57
C PRO A 78 6.10 -2.10 1.40
N TYR A 79 6.02 -1.41 0.27
CA TYR A 79 6.83 -1.71 -0.91
C TYR A 79 8.31 -1.43 -0.65
N SER A 80 9.17 -2.33 -1.13
CA SER A 80 10.61 -2.09 -1.12
C SER A 80 11.00 -1.03 -2.15
N LYS A 81 11.80 -0.06 -1.71
CA LYS A 81 12.55 0.87 -2.57
C LYS A 81 13.93 0.33 -2.97
N ARG A 82 14.32 -0.88 -2.53
CA ARG A 82 15.67 -1.38 -2.82
C ARG A 82 15.85 -1.66 -4.32
N GLY A 83 16.97 -1.23 -4.88
CA GLY A 83 17.51 -1.83 -6.10
C GLY A 83 17.79 -3.32 -5.89
N LYS A 84 17.98 -4.08 -6.98
CA LYS A 84 18.17 -5.55 -6.97
C LYS A 84 18.93 -6.03 -5.74
N VAL A 85 18.22 -6.64 -4.79
CA VAL A 85 18.83 -7.16 -3.55
C VAL A 85 19.54 -8.45 -3.90
N LYS A 86 20.88 -8.44 -3.84
CA LYS A 86 21.67 -9.66 -3.80
C LYS A 86 21.71 -10.16 -2.36
N LEU A 87 21.23 -11.36 -2.12
CA LEU A 87 21.43 -12.03 -0.84
C LEU A 87 22.88 -12.52 -0.79
N THR A 88 23.74 -11.77 -0.12
CA THR A 88 25.07 -12.26 0.25
C THR A 88 24.98 -12.90 1.64
N THR A 89 25.13 -14.22 1.68
CA THR A 89 25.36 -14.98 2.91
C THR A 89 26.76 -14.64 3.43
N THR A 90 26.89 -13.56 4.22
CA THR A 90 28.14 -13.31 4.96
C THR A 90 27.89 -12.52 6.24
N VAL A 91 28.34 -13.14 7.32
CA VAL A 91 28.50 -12.61 8.68
C VAL A 91 29.36 -11.33 8.65
N SER A 92 28.86 -10.26 9.29
CA SER A 92 29.60 -9.17 9.97
C SER A 92 30.33 -8.03 9.21
N VAL A 93 29.77 -6.81 9.40
CA VAL A 93 30.33 -5.43 9.60
C VAL A 93 31.12 -4.69 8.48
N PRO A 94 31.23 -3.33 8.53
CA PRO A 94 30.81 -2.44 7.43
C PRO A 94 31.97 -1.61 6.83
N THR A 95 31.82 -1.07 5.62
CA THR A 95 32.66 0.08 5.19
C THR A 95 31.91 0.96 4.19
N ASN A 96 32.06 2.26 4.40
CA ASN A 96 31.37 3.40 3.77
C ASN A 96 31.94 3.72 2.36
N PRO A 97 31.44 4.75 1.62
CA PRO A 97 30.96 4.66 0.24
C PRO A 97 31.92 5.26 -0.81
N PRO A 98 31.50 5.37 -2.09
CA PRO A 98 31.78 6.61 -2.81
C PRO A 98 30.57 7.23 -3.51
N ASP A 99 30.77 8.52 -3.81
CA ASP A 99 29.85 9.60 -4.15
C ASP A 99 29.07 9.52 -5.48
N ALA A 100 28.07 10.42 -5.51
CA ALA A 100 27.59 11.22 -6.63
C ALA A 100 26.61 10.59 -7.65
N VAL A 101 25.33 10.88 -7.42
CA VAL A 101 24.53 11.65 -8.38
C VAL A 101 23.48 12.47 -7.62
N GLU A 102 23.56 13.79 -7.73
CA GLU A 102 22.41 14.68 -7.55
C GLU A 102 21.42 14.36 -8.68
N ASP A 103 20.30 13.74 -8.33
CA ASP A 103 19.13 13.64 -9.19
C ASP A 103 17.96 14.20 -8.38
N ASP A 104 17.39 15.28 -8.90
CA ASP A 104 16.30 16.07 -8.33
C ASP A 104 14.98 15.26 -8.50
N GLY A 105 14.90 14.13 -7.79
CA GLY A 105 13.80 13.16 -7.82
C GLY A 105 12.72 13.46 -6.76
N PRO A 106 11.47 13.02 -6.99
CA PRO A 106 10.29 13.53 -6.32
C PRO A 106 10.39 13.35 -4.81
N GLU A 107 10.14 14.46 -4.09
CA GLU A 107 10.06 14.62 -2.64
C GLU A 107 9.97 13.32 -1.84
N ASP A 108 10.79 13.22 -0.80
CA ASP A 108 10.87 12.18 0.23
C ASP A 108 9.50 11.64 0.75
N LEU A 109 8.81 10.84 -0.07
CA LEU A 109 7.61 10.06 0.29
C LEU A 109 8.00 8.75 1.00
N GLU A 110 9.12 8.75 1.72
CA GLU A 110 9.74 7.56 2.32
C GLU A 110 9.24 7.24 3.73
N THR A 111 8.35 8.09 4.26
CA THR A 111 7.92 8.09 5.66
C THR A 111 6.39 8.11 5.78
N VAL A 112 5.67 7.42 4.90
CA VAL A 112 4.27 7.06 5.18
C VAL A 112 4.32 5.81 6.04
N CYS A 113 4.20 6.08 7.33
CA CYS A 113 4.66 5.22 8.40
C CYS A 113 3.66 4.10 8.71
N SER A 114 4.19 2.91 9.04
CA SER A 114 3.36 1.74 9.38
C SER A 114 2.43 2.02 10.55
N GLN A 115 2.78 2.98 11.42
CA GLN A 115 2.00 3.34 12.59
C GLN A 115 0.66 4.00 12.22
N GLU A 116 0.63 4.82 11.18
CA GLU A 116 -0.56 5.51 10.69
C GLU A 116 -1.50 4.52 10.04
N TYR A 117 -0.95 3.63 9.21
CA TYR A 117 -1.71 2.53 8.62
C TYR A 117 -2.21 1.56 9.70
N GLU A 118 -1.36 1.15 10.65
CA GLU A 118 -1.74 0.29 11.77
C GLU A 118 -2.78 0.96 12.67
N ALA A 119 -2.71 2.27 12.89
CA ALA A 119 -3.71 3.02 13.65
C ALA A 119 -5.08 2.99 12.96
N ILE A 120 -5.10 3.16 11.63
CA ILE A 120 -6.32 3.08 10.83
C ILE A 120 -6.88 1.66 10.85
N VAL A 121 -6.03 0.65 10.61
CA VAL A 121 -6.44 -0.75 10.66
C VAL A 121 -7.00 -1.05 12.05
N ARG A 122 -6.29 -0.70 13.13
CA ARG A 122 -6.76 -0.89 14.51
C ARG A 122 -8.08 -0.18 14.80
N ALA A 123 -8.30 1.01 14.25
CA ALA A 123 -9.55 1.76 14.43
C ALA A 123 -10.75 1.10 13.74
N TYR A 124 -10.53 0.41 12.62
CA TYR A 124 -11.60 -0.19 11.81
C TYR A 124 -11.60 -1.71 11.79
N THR A 125 -10.74 -2.36 12.56
CA THR A 125 -10.76 -3.81 12.76
C THR A 125 -11.96 -4.21 13.62
N ASN A 126 -12.75 -5.17 13.12
CA ASN A 126 -13.92 -5.69 13.82
C ASN A 126 -13.52 -6.68 14.94
N LYS A 127 -14.50 -7.17 15.72
CA LYS A 127 -14.28 -8.18 16.78
C LYS A 127 -13.68 -9.51 16.28
N LYS A 128 -13.68 -9.75 14.97
CA LYS A 128 -13.13 -10.94 14.30
C LYS A 128 -11.71 -10.71 13.74
N SER A 129 -11.08 -9.57 14.08
CA SER A 129 -9.75 -9.19 13.60
C SER A 129 -9.67 -8.88 12.09
N GLU A 130 -10.80 -8.65 11.42
CA GLU A 130 -10.86 -8.26 10.00
C GLU A 130 -11.12 -6.76 9.84
N LEU A 131 -10.51 -6.13 8.84
CA LEU A 131 -10.75 -4.72 8.51
C LEU A 131 -12.19 -4.53 8.00
N SER A 132 -13.01 -3.77 8.71
CA SER A 132 -14.40 -3.51 8.33
C SER A 132 -14.50 -2.25 7.46
N TYR A 133 -14.62 -2.48 6.14
CA TYR A 133 -14.84 -1.40 5.18
C TYR A 133 -16.18 -0.69 5.38
N ASP A 134 -17.19 -1.38 5.90
CA ASP A 134 -18.50 -0.79 6.20
C ASP A 134 -18.40 0.23 7.33
N LEU A 135 -17.65 -0.09 8.40
CA LEU A 135 -17.42 0.82 9.51
C LEU A 135 -16.63 2.06 9.05
N LEU A 136 -15.61 1.83 8.22
CA LEU A 136 -14.78 2.89 7.64
C LEU A 136 -15.61 3.82 6.74
N ASN A 137 -16.37 3.29 5.78
CA ASN A 137 -17.21 4.12 4.91
C ASN A 137 -18.27 4.89 5.71
N LYS A 138 -18.92 4.24 6.68
CA LYS A 138 -19.94 4.89 7.52
C LYS A 138 -19.37 6.10 8.27
N ASP A 139 -18.20 5.96 8.87
CA ASP A 139 -17.56 7.03 9.63
C ASP A 139 -17.10 8.19 8.72
N PHE A 140 -16.54 7.89 7.55
CA PHE A 140 -16.15 8.91 6.57
C PHE A 140 -17.36 9.63 5.97
N ILE A 141 -18.45 8.92 5.68
CA ILE A 141 -19.72 9.49 5.21
C ILE A 141 -20.35 10.37 6.28
N GLN A 142 -20.34 9.94 7.55
CA GLN A 142 -20.86 10.73 8.66
C GLN A 142 -20.07 12.04 8.84
N PHE A 143 -18.74 11.97 8.69
CA PHE A 143 -17.90 13.17 8.67
C PHE A 143 -18.22 14.08 7.48
N ALA A 144 -18.34 13.53 6.28
CA ALA A 144 -18.69 14.30 5.08
C ALA A 144 -20.00 15.08 5.25
N ASN A 145 -21.03 14.45 5.84
CA ASN A 145 -22.33 15.06 6.10
C ASN A 145 -22.31 16.14 7.19
N SER A 146 -21.42 16.03 8.18
CA SER A 146 -21.36 16.94 9.32
C SER A 146 -20.34 18.07 9.15
N SER A 147 -19.43 17.95 8.18
CA SER A 147 -18.39 18.95 7.92
C SER A 147 -18.95 20.17 7.18
N LYS A 148 -18.83 21.34 7.84
CA LYS A 148 -19.16 22.64 7.23
C LYS A 148 -18.28 22.94 6.01
N ILE A 149 -17.01 22.55 6.06
CA ILE A 149 -16.06 22.80 4.97
C ILE A 149 -16.46 22.00 3.73
N VAL A 150 -16.83 20.72 3.90
CA VAL A 150 -17.34 19.89 2.79
C VAL A 150 -18.61 20.48 2.21
N SER A 151 -19.53 20.97 3.05
CA SER A 151 -20.75 21.65 2.59
C SER A 151 -20.43 22.90 1.76
N THR A 152 -19.41 23.68 2.14
CA THR A 152 -18.92 24.82 1.37
C THR A 152 -18.28 24.40 0.06
N MET A 153 -17.42 23.37 0.04
CA MET A 153 -16.80 22.86 -1.19
C MET A 153 -17.83 22.33 -2.18
N VAL A 154 -18.85 21.63 -1.70
CA VAL A 154 -20.01 21.20 -2.51
C VAL A 154 -20.75 22.44 -3.05
N ALA A 155 -20.83 23.51 -2.26
CA ALA A 155 -21.47 24.74 -2.70
C ALA A 155 -20.70 25.50 -3.80
N GLU A 156 -19.37 25.46 -3.72
CA GLU A 156 -18.43 26.09 -4.63
C GLU A 156 -18.17 25.26 -5.90
N LYS A 157 -18.83 24.10 -6.06
CA LYS A 157 -18.64 23.16 -7.19
C LYS A 157 -17.21 22.62 -7.28
N ALA A 158 -16.59 22.35 -6.13
CA ALA A 158 -15.35 21.57 -6.10
C ALA A 158 -15.55 20.20 -6.77
N SER A 159 -14.48 19.65 -7.35
CA SER A 159 -14.55 18.35 -8.00
C SER A 159 -14.79 17.23 -6.98
N GLU A 160 -15.36 16.10 -7.44
CA GLU A 160 -15.54 14.91 -6.61
C GLU A 160 -14.20 14.47 -5.99
N GLU A 161 -13.12 14.56 -6.75
CA GLU A 161 -11.77 14.20 -6.31
C GLU A 161 -11.26 15.14 -5.21
N ASP A 162 -11.46 16.45 -5.33
CA ASP A 162 -11.01 17.42 -4.32
C ASP A 162 -11.76 17.23 -3.00
N ILE A 163 -13.07 17.03 -3.07
CA ILE A 163 -13.91 16.77 -1.89
C ILE A 163 -13.48 15.47 -1.21
N ARG A 164 -13.29 14.39 -1.99
CA ARG A 164 -12.80 13.10 -1.49
C ARG A 164 -11.44 13.26 -0.81
N ASN A 165 -10.48 13.90 -1.49
CA ASN A 165 -9.12 14.05 -0.98
C ASN A 165 -9.09 14.87 0.32
N HIS A 166 -9.91 15.92 0.41
CA HIS A 166 -10.05 16.70 1.64
C HIS A 166 -10.64 15.86 2.79
N ILE A 167 -11.75 15.16 2.56
CA ILE A 167 -12.39 14.30 3.55
C ILE A 167 -11.39 13.26 4.08
N VAL A 168 -10.72 12.57 3.16
CA VAL A 168 -9.79 11.51 3.51
C VAL A 168 -8.61 12.07 4.29
N LYS A 169 -8.00 13.16 3.83
CA LYS A 169 -6.88 13.80 4.52
C LYS A 169 -7.24 14.15 5.97
N VAL A 170 -8.32 14.91 6.18
CA VAL A 170 -8.70 15.37 7.52
C VAL A 170 -9.05 14.21 8.45
N LYS A 171 -9.71 13.17 7.94
CA LYS A 171 -10.02 11.98 8.75
C LYS A 171 -8.78 11.17 9.07
N LEU A 172 -7.87 11.00 8.12
CA LEU A 172 -6.61 10.31 8.36
C LEU A 172 -5.74 11.07 9.36
N GLU A 173 -5.66 12.41 9.29
CA GLU A 173 -4.97 13.23 10.29
C GLU A 173 -5.53 13.02 11.70
N SER A 174 -6.86 12.97 11.82
CA SER A 174 -7.55 12.72 13.09
C SER A 174 -7.29 11.31 13.66
N LEU A 175 -7.31 10.29 12.81
CA LEU A 175 -7.10 8.90 13.21
C LEU A 175 -5.65 8.59 13.59
N THR A 176 -4.72 9.23 12.90
CA THR A 176 -3.28 9.01 13.07
C THR A 176 -2.65 9.93 14.11
N ASN A 177 -3.41 10.90 14.63
CA ASN A 177 -2.94 12.02 15.44
C ASN A 177 -1.80 12.84 14.79
N ASN A 178 -1.60 12.68 13.48
CA ASN A 178 -0.57 13.38 12.73
C ASN A 178 -1.24 14.49 11.90
N ARG A 179 -1.13 15.74 12.37
CA ARG A 179 -1.77 16.92 11.78
C ARG A 179 -1.08 17.45 10.51
N GLU A 180 0.07 16.90 10.15
CA GLU A 180 0.88 17.36 9.01
C GLU A 180 0.94 16.30 7.90
N LEU A 181 -0.11 15.48 7.77
CA LEU A 181 -0.15 14.46 6.74
C LEU A 181 -0.12 15.12 5.35
N SER A 182 0.93 14.82 4.60
CA SER A 182 1.06 15.31 3.22
C SER A 182 0.03 14.64 2.31
N MET A 183 -0.39 15.33 1.24
CA MET A 183 -1.32 14.75 0.26
C MET A 183 -0.76 13.47 -0.39
N GLY A 184 0.55 13.43 -0.61
CA GLY A 184 1.23 12.22 -1.10
C GLY A 184 1.15 11.07 -0.10
N GLN A 185 1.25 11.39 1.20
CA GLN A 185 1.11 10.40 2.27
C GLN A 185 -0.32 9.87 2.38
N THR A 186 -1.31 10.76 2.33
CA THR A 186 -2.73 10.41 2.29
C THR A 186 -3.02 9.45 1.12
N LYS A 187 -2.53 9.77 -0.08
CA LYS A 187 -2.73 8.94 -1.27
C LYS A 187 -2.13 7.54 -1.11
N LEU A 188 -0.94 7.44 -0.54
CA LEU A 188 -0.28 6.14 -0.32
C LEU A 188 -1.03 5.28 0.70
N ILE A 189 -1.55 5.86 1.78
CA ILE A 189 -2.40 5.14 2.74
C ILE A 189 -3.66 4.61 2.05
N VAL A 190 -4.31 5.43 1.21
CA VAL A 190 -5.47 5.00 0.43
C VAL A 190 -5.10 3.85 -0.50
N GLU A 191 -3.97 3.93 -1.21
CA GLU A 191 -3.48 2.85 -2.08
C GLU A 191 -3.24 1.53 -1.31
N MET A 192 -2.70 1.61 -0.08
CA MET A 192 -2.51 0.43 0.77
C MET A 192 -3.84 -0.18 1.23
N LEU A 193 -4.79 0.66 1.64
CA LEU A 193 -6.13 0.22 2.04
C LEU A 193 -6.87 -0.40 0.84
N ASP A 194 -6.80 0.21 -0.33
CA ASP A 194 -7.37 -0.31 -1.58
C ASP A 194 -6.76 -1.64 -2.00
N ALA A 195 -5.47 -1.87 -1.73
CA ALA A 195 -4.82 -3.14 -2.06
C ALA A 195 -5.38 -4.34 -1.28
N VAL A 196 -6.00 -4.11 -0.11
CA VAL A 196 -6.61 -5.15 0.72
C VAL A 196 -8.12 -5.26 0.45
N SER A 197 -8.71 -4.29 -0.25
CA SER A 197 -10.14 -4.23 -0.50
C SER A 197 -10.49 -4.80 -1.88
N PRO A 198 -11.35 -5.84 -1.95
CA PRO A 198 -11.76 -6.43 -3.22
C PRO A 198 -12.66 -5.50 -4.07
N ARG A 199 -13.18 -4.40 -3.52
CA ARG A 199 -14.15 -3.51 -4.19
C ARG A 199 -13.80 -2.02 -4.12
N GLY A 200 -12.60 -1.68 -3.63
CA GLY A 200 -12.18 -0.31 -3.35
C GLY A 200 -12.74 0.20 -2.02
N VAL A 201 -11.89 0.82 -1.21
CA VAL A 201 -12.18 1.19 0.19
C VAL A 201 -13.17 2.33 0.30
N PHE A 202 -13.12 3.31 -0.60
CA PHE A 202 -13.96 4.51 -0.53
C PHE A 202 -15.08 4.55 -1.58
N ARG A 203 -15.48 3.39 -2.11
CA ARG A 203 -16.50 3.32 -3.16
C ARG A 203 -17.83 3.92 -2.71
N GLU A 204 -18.26 3.67 -1.47
CA GLU A 204 -19.52 4.19 -0.94
C GLU A 204 -19.43 5.68 -0.62
N LEU A 205 -18.29 6.13 -0.07
CA LEU A 205 -18.00 7.55 0.10
C LEU A 205 -18.11 8.31 -1.23
N ASN A 206 -17.50 7.81 -2.30
CA ASN A 206 -17.57 8.43 -3.63
C ASN A 206 -19.01 8.47 -4.17
N ALA A 207 -19.81 7.42 -3.92
CA ALA A 207 -21.22 7.41 -4.29
C ALA A 207 -22.03 8.48 -3.52
N GLU A 208 -21.73 8.68 -2.24
CA GLU A 208 -22.40 9.71 -1.43
C GLU A 208 -21.99 11.13 -1.85
N ILE A 209 -20.70 11.38 -2.14
CA ILE A 209 -20.24 12.68 -2.66
C ILE A 209 -20.96 13.03 -3.96
N ARG A 210 -21.08 12.06 -4.89
CA ARG A 210 -21.86 12.25 -6.13
C ARG A 210 -23.33 12.57 -5.84
N ARG A 211 -23.93 11.92 -4.85
CA ARG A 211 -25.31 12.22 -4.41
C ARG A 211 -25.44 13.62 -3.83
N MET A 212 -24.46 14.08 -3.04
CA MET A 212 -24.44 15.44 -2.49
C MET A 212 -24.34 16.49 -3.59
N LEU A 213 -23.49 16.26 -4.59
CA LEU A 213 -23.35 17.14 -5.75
C LEU A 213 -24.62 17.16 -6.62
N ALA A 214 -25.32 16.02 -6.74
CA ALA A 214 -26.54 15.90 -7.54
C ALA A 214 -27.83 16.37 -6.84
N ARG A 215 -27.84 16.50 -5.51
CA ARG A 215 -29.00 16.97 -4.72
C ARG A 215 -29.16 18.50 -4.72
N ARG A 216 -28.32 19.20 -5.45
CA ARG A 216 -28.34 20.66 -5.60
C ARG A 216 -28.91 21.08 -6.94
#